data_AF-K9TDE5-F1
#
_entry.id   AF-K9TDE5-F1
#
_cell.length_a   1.000
_cell.length_b   1.000
_cell.length_c   1.000
_cell.angle_alpha   90.00
_cell.angle_beta   90.00
_cell.angle_gamma   90.00
#
_symmetry.space_group_name_H-M   'P 1'
#
loop_
_entity.id
_entity.type
_entity.pdbx_description
1 polymer ?
#
loop_
_entity_poly.entity_id
_entity_poly.type
_entity_poly.pdbx_seq_one_letter_code
_entity_poly.pdbx_strand_id
1 'polypeptide(L)' 'MSDLNVKIPDSLYKQVTELAERESISIDQLVAIALSAQVSAWMTQDYVVERAKRGDWEQFQQVLMKVPDVEPEEFDKL' A
#
# COMPACT_ATOMS: atom_id res chain seq x y z
N MET A 1 -22.38 5.12 -6.35
CA MET A 1 -21.41 4.22 -7.00
C MET A 1 -21.43 4.50 -8.49
N SER A 2 -20.32 4.29 -9.18
CA SER A 2 -20.23 4.48 -10.63
C SER A 2 -20.13 3.13 -11.31
N ASP A 3 -20.79 2.95 -12.45
CA ASP A 3 -20.73 1.70 -13.21
C ASP A 3 -19.45 1.64 -14.05
N LEU A 4 -18.79 0.48 -14.04
CA LEU A 4 -17.60 0.19 -14.82
C LEU A 4 -17.88 -1.00 -15.73
N ASN A 5 -17.90 -0.77 -17.05
CA ASN A 5 -18.08 -1.83 -18.04
C ASN A 5 -16.75 -2.17 -18.71
N VAL A 6 -16.25 -3.39 -18.52
CA VAL A 6 -14.94 -3.84 -19.00
C VAL A 6 -15.08 -5.23 -19.61
N LYS A 7 -14.32 -5.49 -20.68
CA LYS A 7 -14.18 -6.83 -21.26
C LYS A 7 -12.96 -7.52 -20.65
N ILE A 8 -13.15 -8.71 -20.12
CA ILE A 8 -12.08 -9.55 -19.58
C ILE A 8 -12.08 -10.92 -20.27
N PRO A 9 -10.95 -11.64 -20.30
CA PRO A 9 -10.90 -13.00 -20.84
C PRO A 9 -11.83 -13.94 -20.07
N ASP A 10 -12.46 -14.89 -20.76
CA ASP A 10 -13.38 -15.86 -20.17
C ASP A 10 -12.72 -16.69 -19.05
N SER A 11 -11.42 -17.00 -19.21
CA SER A 11 -10.64 -17.71 -18.20
C SER A 11 -10.55 -16.94 -16.88
N LEU A 12 -10.41 -15.62 -16.95
CA LEU A 12 -10.36 -14.74 -15.79
C LEU A 12 -11.74 -14.61 -15.15
N TYR A 13 -12.78 -14.45 -15.97
CA TYR A 13 -14.16 -14.40 -15.47
C TYR A 13 -14.52 -15.66 -14.68
N LYS A 14 -14.13 -16.84 -15.18
CA LYS A 14 -14.33 -18.11 -14.48
C LYS A 14 -13.63 -18.15 -13.12
N GLN A 15 -12.36 -17.75 -13.06
CA GLN A 15 -11.58 -17.71 -11.82
C GLN A 15 -12.19 -16.74 -10.79
N VAL A 16 -12.62 -15.56 -11.24
CA VAL A 16 -13.26 -14.57 -10.37
C VAL A 16 -14.58 -15.09 -9.82
N THR A 17 -15.36 -15.81 -10.62
CA THR A 17 -16.63 -16.42 -10.20
C THR A 17 -16.38 -17.48 -9.13
N GLU A 18 -15.45 -18.41 -9.36
CA GLU A 18 -15.09 -19.46 -8.38
C GLU A 18 -14.59 -18.87 -7.06
N LEU A 19 -13.82 -17.78 -7.12
CA LEU A 19 -13.32 -17.08 -5.94
C LEU A 19 -14.43 -16.35 -5.17
N ALA A 20 -15.34 -15.69 -5.89
CA ALA A 20 -16.49 -15.00 -5.29
C ALA A 20 -17.41 -15.99 -4.56
N GLU A 21 -17.68 -17.15 -5.15
CA GLU A 21 -18.45 -18.23 -4.53
C GLU A 21 -17.77 -18.76 -3.27
N ARG A 22 -16.46 -19.01 -3.33
CA ARG A 22 -15.67 -19.49 -2.18
C ARG A 22 -15.72 -18.52 -1.00
N GLU A 23 -15.59 -17.22 -1.28
CA GLU A 23 -15.57 -16.16 -0.26
C GLU A 23 -16.99 -15.69 0.13
N SER A 24 -18.04 -16.24 -0.52
CA SER A 24 -19.45 -15.87 -0.29
C SER A 24 -19.74 -14.37 -0.46
N ILE A 25 -19.10 -13.74 -1.45
CA ILE A 25 -19.29 -12.32 -1.82
C ILE A 25 -19.71 -12.19 -3.28
N SER A 26 -20.25 -11.04 -3.67
CA SER A 26 -20.59 -10.81 -5.08
C SER A 26 -19.32 -10.57 -5.92
N ILE A 27 -19.40 -10.87 -7.22
CA ILE A 27 -18.32 -10.57 -8.17
C ILE A 27 -18.00 -9.06 -8.15
N ASP A 28 -19.02 -8.21 -8.12
CA ASP A 28 -18.82 -6.75 -8.07
C ASP A 28 -18.07 -6.31 -6.81
N GLN A 29 -18.38 -6.90 -5.66
CA GLN A 29 -17.68 -6.62 -4.40
C GLN A 29 -16.22 -7.07 -4.48
N LEU A 30 -15.98 -8.28 -4.99
CA LEU A 30 -14.64 -8.82 -5.17
C LEU A 30 -13.80 -7.92 -6.09
N VAL A 31 -14.36 -7.53 -7.24
CA VAL A 31 -13.70 -6.64 -8.21
C VAL A 31 -13.42 -5.27 -7.59
N ALA A 32 -14.37 -4.69 -6.86
CA ALA A 32 -14.18 -3.40 -6.20
C ALA A 32 -13.06 -3.45 -5.14
N ILE A 33 -13.01 -4.51 -4.32
CA ILE A 33 -11.97 -4.71 -3.30
C ILE A 33 -10.60 -4.87 -3.97
N ALA A 34 -10.49 -5.76 -4.96
CA ALA A 34 -9.25 -6.01 -5.67
C ALA A 34 -8.73 -4.75 -6.38
N LEU A 35 -9.63 -4.00 -7.03
CA LEU A 35 -9.28 -2.75 -7.71
C LEU A 35 -8.81 -1.69 -6.70
N SER A 36 -9.51 -1.55 -5.57
CA SER A 36 -9.10 -0.63 -4.50
C SER A 36 -7.70 -0.98 -3.98
N ALA A 37 -7.45 -2.27 -3.69
CA ALA A 37 -6.15 -2.73 -3.21
C ALA A 37 -5.03 -2.44 -4.22
N GLN A 38 -5.26 -2.73 -5.50
CA GLN A 38 -4.27 -2.48 -6.56
C GLN A 38 -3.96 -0.98 -6.73
N VAL A 39 -4.99 -0.13 -6.73
CA VAL A 39 -4.82 1.33 -6.85
C VAL A 39 -4.08 1.88 -5.63
N SER A 40 -4.44 1.45 -4.42
CA SER A 40 -3.73 1.86 -3.20
C SER A 40 -2.27 1.43 -3.21
N ALA A 41 -1.96 0.22 -3.69
CA ALA A 41 -0.58 -0.26 -3.80
C ALA A 41 0.23 0.62 -4.77
N TRP A 42 -0.32 0.94 -5.95
CA TRP A 42 0.34 1.84 -6.91
C TRP A 42 0.55 3.24 -6.37
N MET A 43 -0.49 3.85 -5.77
CA MET A 43 -0.36 5.18 -5.16
C MET A 43 0.68 5.21 -4.04
N THR A 44 0.77 4.14 -3.24
CA THR A 44 1.76 4.05 -2.17
C THR A 44 3.16 3.88 -2.73
N GLN A 45 3.33 3.04 -3.75
CA GLN A 45 4.62 2.87 -4.44
C GLN A 45 5.09 4.20 -5.03
N ASP A 46 4.22 4.91 -5.75
CA ASP A 46 4.54 6.21 -6.33
C ASP A 46 4.88 7.23 -5.25
N TYR A 47 4.09 7.27 -4.17
CA TYR A 47 4.35 8.17 -3.04
C TYR A 47 5.71 7.90 -2.39
N VAL A 48 6.03 6.64 -2.08
CA VAL A 48 7.30 6.29 -1.44
C VAL A 48 8.48 6.57 -2.38
N VAL A 49 8.38 6.22 -3.66
CA VAL A 49 9.44 6.45 -4.65
C VAL A 49 9.66 7.94 -4.89
N GLU A 50 8.61 8.74 -5.04
CA GLU A 50 8.74 10.19 -5.21
C GLU A 50 9.29 10.88 -3.97
N ARG A 51 8.90 10.43 -2.77
CA ARG A 51 9.43 10.96 -1.51
C ARG A 51 10.89 10.54 -1.31
N ALA A 52 11.25 9.32 -1.67
CA ALA A 52 12.63 8.84 -1.63
C ALA A 52 13.55 9.66 -2.54
N LYS A 53 13.09 10.09 -3.72
CA LYS A 53 13.84 11.01 -4.59
C LYS A 53 14.16 12.36 -3.94
N ARG A 54 13.37 12.79 -2.94
CA ARG A 54 13.61 14.02 -2.17
C ARG A 54 14.45 13.77 -0.91
N GLY A 55 14.69 12.51 -0.56
CA GLY A 55 15.50 12.13 0.58
C GLY A 55 16.97 12.20 0.24
N ASP A 56 17.74 12.83 1.12
CA ASP A 56 19.19 12.83 1.09
C ASP A 56 19.69 12.07 2.33
N TRP A 57 20.31 10.92 2.08
CA TRP A 57 20.79 10.04 3.14
C TRP A 57 21.93 10.67 3.95
N GLU A 58 22.78 11.47 3.31
CA GLU A 58 23.89 12.15 3.96
C GLU A 58 23.37 13.23 4.91
N GLN A 59 22.42 14.05 4.43
CA GLN A 59 21.76 15.06 5.28
C GLN A 59 21.02 14.42 6.46
N PHE A 60 20.36 13.28 6.23
CA PHE A 60 19.69 12.54 7.29
C PHE A 60 20.67 12.06 8.36
N GLN A 61 21.80 11.48 7.96
CA GLN A 61 22.86 11.06 8.90
C GLN A 61 23.47 12.24 9.66
N GLN A 62 23.69 13.38 8.99
CA GLN A 62 24.18 14.59 9.67
C GLN A 62 23.22 15.10 10.75
N VAL A 63 21.90 14.97 10.54
CA VAL A 63 20.91 15.32 11.55
C VAL A 63 20.95 14.33 12.72
N LEU A 64 21.05 13.02 12.45
CA LEU A 64 21.15 12.00 13.49
C LEU A 64 22.40 12.18 14.36
N MET A 65 23.53 12.59 13.78
CA MET A 65 24.76 12.87 14.53
C MET A 65 24.64 14.06 15.50
N LYS A 66 23.60 14.89 15.37
CA LYS A 66 23.36 15.98 16.34
C LYS A 66 22.73 15.48 17.64
N VAL A 67 22.20 14.25 17.65
CA VAL A 67 21.67 13.64 18.87
C VAL A 67 22.85 13.28 19.77
N PRO A 68 22.90 13.80 21.01
CA PRO A 68 23.95 13.45 21.95
C PRO A 68 23.87 11.97 22.30
N ASP A 69 25.01 11.27 22.26
CA ASP A 69 25.14 9.89 22.73
C ASP A 69 25.25 9.88 24.26
N VAL A 70 24.10 10.09 24.93
CA VAL A 70 23.98 10.15 26.39
C VAL A 70 22.88 9.23 26.86
N GLU A 71 22.96 8.79 28.12
CA GLU A 71 21.86 8.00 28.71
C GLU A 71 20.53 8.78 28.64
N PRO A 72 19.42 8.09 28.30
CA PRO A 72 18.09 8.68 28.38
C PRO A 72 17.76 9.12 29.82
N GLU A 73 16.92 10.14 29.95
CA GLU A 73 16.41 10.57 31.25
C GLU A 73 15.59 9.45 31.91
N GLU A 74 15.50 9.43 33.25
CA GLU A 74 14.89 8.30 33.99
C GLU A 74 13.46 7.95 33.57
N PHE A 75 12.67 8.93 33.12
CA PHE A 75 11.29 8.69 32.66
C PHE A 75 11.20 8.16 31.21
N ASP A 76 12.32 8.17 30.47
CA ASP A 76 12.44 7.74 29.07
C ASP A 76 13.30 6.45 28.96
N LYS A 77 13.68 5.87 30.10
CA LYS A 77 14.30 4.53 30.19
C LYS A 77 13.21 3.46 30.03
N LEU A 78 13.48 2.46 29.17
CA LEU A 78 12.62 1.30 28.91
C LEU A 78 12.51 0.34 30.11
#